data_AF-A0A8T5VMF7-F1
#
_entry.id   AF-A0A8T5VMF7-F1
#
_cell.length_a   1.000
_cell.length_b   1.000
_cell.length_c   1.000
_cell.angle_alpha   90.00
_cell.angle_beta   90.00
_cell.angle_gamma   90.00
#
_symmetry.space_group_name_H-M   'P 1'
#
loop_
_entity.id
_entity.type
_entity.pdbx_description
1 polymer ?
#
loop_
_entity_poly.entity_id
_entity_poly.type
_entity_poly.pdbx_seq_one_letter_code
_entity_poly.pdbx_strand_id
1 'polypeptide(L)'
;MVTDEQRESFWNEIDGYPDASPSPEAETALLGSFPTGSKFERFARASKGAGSLGRPRFVAVARWRGGRIAREAKALLSSGWDWAAGNPGRASRLDDALNGETSAPDPFLHTDRGFVVRRIAADTRKLERDSDFDGKLDTRLMRAMGFEIGSIHASTSQLRQAMLNDLERRDAGCLYDTAKATASAVETDFAEWSASNA
;
A
#
# COMPACT_ATOMS: atom_id res chain seq x y z
N MET A 1 7.24 -7.83 -20.22
CA MET A 1 8.45 -8.55 -19.74
C MET A 1 9.40 -7.51 -19.18
N VAL A 2 10.04 -7.76 -18.05
CA VAL A 2 11.01 -6.82 -17.44
C VAL A 2 12.36 -6.98 -18.15
N THR A 3 13.02 -5.89 -18.50
CA THR A 3 14.35 -5.92 -19.14
C THR A 3 15.45 -6.26 -18.13
N ASP A 4 16.62 -6.68 -18.61
CA ASP A 4 17.78 -6.89 -17.73
C ASP A 4 18.19 -5.61 -17.00
N GLU A 5 18.17 -4.48 -17.70
CA GLU A 5 18.44 -3.16 -17.14
C GLU A 5 17.46 -2.81 -16.00
N GLN A 6 16.17 -3.12 -16.15
CA GLN A 6 15.18 -2.92 -15.09
C GLN A 6 15.41 -3.85 -13.89
N ARG A 7 15.85 -5.10 -14.13
CA ARG A 7 16.23 -6.02 -13.06
C ARG A 7 17.44 -5.53 -12.29
N GLU A 8 18.46 -5.06 -13.00
CA GLU A 8 19.68 -4.53 -12.44
C GLU A 8 19.40 -3.26 -11.63
N SER A 9 18.65 -2.31 -12.19
CA SER A 9 18.23 -1.09 -11.49
C SER A 9 17.47 -1.40 -10.20
N PHE A 10 16.59 -2.40 -10.21
CA PHE A 10 15.85 -2.82 -9.02
C PHE A 10 16.77 -3.35 -7.92
N TRP A 11 17.74 -4.21 -8.26
CA TRP A 11 18.68 -4.75 -7.28
C TRP A 11 19.67 -3.70 -6.78
N ASN A 12 20.17 -2.83 -7.66
CA ASN A 12 21.03 -1.71 -7.28
C ASN A 12 20.34 -0.80 -6.25
N GLU A 13 19.03 -0.58 -6.41
CA GLU A 13 18.26 0.16 -5.42
C GLU A 13 18.20 -0.57 -4.07
N ILE A 14 17.83 -1.84 -4.06
CA ILE A 14 17.72 -2.63 -2.82
C ILE A 14 19.08 -2.72 -2.12
N ASP A 15 20.14 -2.93 -2.89
CA ASP A 15 21.50 -3.06 -2.38
C ASP A 15 21.99 -1.74 -1.77
N GLY A 16 21.56 -0.61 -2.33
CA GLY A 16 21.84 0.73 -1.81
C GLY A 16 21.09 1.11 -0.52
N TYR A 17 20.09 0.33 -0.07
CA TYR A 17 19.46 0.59 1.22
C TYR A 17 20.44 0.34 2.38
N PRO A 18 20.41 1.14 3.45
CA PRO A 18 21.22 0.88 4.64
C PRO A 18 20.76 -0.41 5.33
N ASP A 19 21.72 -1.15 5.89
CA ASP A 19 21.42 -2.28 6.77
C ASP A 19 20.57 -1.82 7.96
N ALA A 20 19.72 -2.74 8.43
CA ALA A 20 18.81 -2.45 9.52
C ALA A 20 18.62 -3.67 10.42
N SER A 21 18.39 -3.41 11.69
CA SER A 21 17.92 -4.41 12.65
C SER A 21 16.41 -4.21 12.85
N PRO A 22 15.55 -5.00 12.18
CA PRO A 22 14.11 -4.95 12.42
C PRO A 22 13.77 -5.34 13.87
N SER A 23 12.55 -5.00 14.32
CA SER A 23 12.05 -5.56 15.57
C SER A 23 11.81 -7.07 15.43
N PRO A 24 11.76 -7.85 16.54
CA PRO A 24 11.51 -9.28 16.48
C PRO A 24 10.23 -9.67 15.70
N GLU A 25 9.20 -8.82 15.79
CA GLU A 25 7.95 -8.97 15.05
C GLU A 25 8.17 -8.86 13.54
N ALA A 26 8.84 -7.78 13.11
CA ALA A 26 9.15 -7.55 11.70
C ALA A 26 10.10 -8.60 11.13
N GLU A 27 11.12 -9.00 11.90
CA GLU A 27 12.05 -10.06 11.52
C GLU A 27 11.28 -11.36 11.26
N THR A 28 10.42 -11.78 12.19
CA THR A 28 9.71 -13.04 12.02
C THR A 28 8.72 -12.98 10.86
N ALA A 29 7.99 -11.87 10.72
CA ALA A 29 7.05 -11.67 9.62
C ALA A 29 7.76 -11.72 8.25
N LEU A 30 8.93 -11.09 8.14
CA LEU A 30 9.74 -11.11 6.92
C LEU A 30 10.27 -12.52 6.63
N LEU A 31 10.91 -13.17 7.60
CA LEU A 31 11.51 -14.49 7.38
C LEU A 31 10.46 -15.57 7.11
N GLY A 32 9.30 -15.50 7.79
CA GLY A 32 8.18 -16.40 7.59
C GLY A 32 7.53 -16.27 6.20
N SER A 33 7.67 -15.12 5.55
CA SER A 33 7.12 -14.88 4.20
C SER A 33 7.97 -15.43 3.05
N PHE A 34 9.17 -15.96 3.35
CA PHE A 34 10.00 -16.60 2.35
C PHE A 34 9.59 -18.05 2.11
N PRO A 35 9.73 -18.56 0.87
CA PRO A 35 9.58 -19.99 0.62
C PRO A 35 10.54 -20.83 1.45
N THR A 36 10.11 -22.03 1.86
CA THR A 36 10.96 -22.99 2.57
C THR A 36 12.24 -23.26 1.79
N GLY A 37 13.38 -23.28 2.49
CA GLY A 37 14.71 -23.48 1.91
C GLY A 37 15.35 -22.22 1.32
N SER A 38 14.74 -21.03 1.50
CA SER A 38 15.39 -19.76 1.18
C SER A 38 16.59 -19.53 2.10
N LYS A 39 17.69 -19.01 1.54
CA LYS A 39 18.90 -18.63 2.26
C LYS A 39 18.88 -17.13 2.49
N PHE A 40 18.62 -16.73 3.74
CA PHE A 40 18.62 -15.32 4.13
C PHE A 40 19.98 -14.66 3.87
N GLU A 41 19.97 -13.41 3.39
CA GLU A 41 21.17 -12.61 3.14
C GLU A 41 21.28 -11.42 4.09
N ARG A 42 20.26 -10.55 4.15
CA ARG A 42 20.28 -9.33 4.96
C ARG A 42 18.90 -8.73 5.21
N PHE A 43 18.85 -7.88 6.23
CA PHE A 43 17.79 -6.90 6.42
C PHE A 43 18.28 -5.50 6.04
N ALA A 44 17.40 -4.69 5.46
CA ALA A 44 17.67 -3.31 5.10
C ALA A 44 16.47 -2.41 5.43
N ARG A 45 16.70 -1.10 5.54
CA ARG A 45 15.63 -0.10 5.72
C ARG A 45 15.39 0.68 4.44
N ALA A 46 14.19 0.54 3.87
CA ALA A 46 13.81 1.29 2.68
C ALA A 46 13.33 2.70 3.03
N SER A 47 13.86 3.72 2.36
CA SER A 47 13.61 5.15 2.65
C SER A 47 12.67 5.87 1.64
N LYS A 48 12.17 5.20 0.59
CA LYS A 48 11.42 5.87 -0.49
C LYS A 48 9.93 6.14 -0.22
N GLY A 49 9.45 7.26 -0.79
CA GLY A 49 8.04 7.67 -0.95
C GLY A 49 7.55 8.67 0.12
N ALA A 50 6.66 9.60 -0.24
CA ALA A 50 6.16 10.67 0.65
C ALA A 50 5.59 10.18 2.01
N GLY A 51 5.18 8.90 2.10
CA GLY A 51 4.75 8.27 3.35
C GLY A 51 5.86 7.54 4.15
N SER A 52 7.14 7.73 3.83
CA SER A 52 8.29 7.11 4.52
C SER A 52 8.74 7.88 5.77
N LEU A 53 8.25 9.11 5.98
CA LEU A 53 8.74 10.02 7.02
C LEU A 53 8.39 9.61 8.46
N GLY A 54 7.55 8.59 8.67
CA GLY A 54 7.18 8.16 10.04
C GLY A 54 6.93 6.67 10.26
N ARG A 55 6.86 5.83 9.20
CA ARG A 55 6.53 4.41 9.33
C ARG A 55 7.74 3.53 9.04
N PRO A 56 8.20 2.69 10.00
CA PRO A 56 9.24 1.71 9.73
C PRO A 56 8.88 0.83 8.53
N ARG A 57 9.83 0.72 7.61
CA ARG A 57 9.76 -0.15 6.43
C ARG A 57 11.06 -0.91 6.32
N PHE A 58 10.96 -2.22 6.47
CA PHE A 58 12.08 -3.14 6.41
C PHE A 58 11.99 -3.97 5.14
N VAL A 59 13.15 -4.28 4.57
CA VAL A 59 13.30 -5.17 3.44
C VAL A 59 14.15 -6.35 3.91
N ALA A 60 13.70 -7.56 3.63
CA ALA A 60 14.52 -8.76 3.75
C ALA A 60 14.91 -9.24 2.36
N VAL A 61 16.17 -9.66 2.22
CA VAL A 61 16.69 -10.27 0.99
C VAL A 61 17.16 -11.68 1.28
N ALA A 62 16.85 -12.60 0.36
CA ALA A 62 17.27 -13.99 0.44
C ALA A 62 17.56 -14.55 -0.96
N ARG A 63 18.24 -15.70 -1.02
CA ARG A 63 18.34 -16.53 -2.23
C ARG A 63 17.44 -17.74 -2.18
N TRP A 64 16.77 -18.02 -3.28
CA TRP A 64 15.94 -19.20 -3.44
C TRP A 64 16.06 -19.75 -4.86
N ARG A 65 16.34 -21.05 -4.99
CA ARG A 65 16.47 -21.77 -6.27
C ARG A 65 17.34 -21.05 -7.32
N GLY A 66 18.45 -20.45 -6.89
CA GLY A 66 19.42 -19.77 -7.76
C GLY A 66 19.16 -18.27 -8.00
N GLY A 67 17.99 -17.74 -7.63
CA GLY A 67 17.67 -16.32 -7.74
C GLY A 67 17.66 -15.59 -6.40
N ARG A 68 17.89 -14.26 -6.42
CA ARG A 68 17.60 -13.40 -5.27
C ARG A 68 16.10 -13.09 -5.24
N ILE A 69 15.55 -13.01 -4.03
CA ILE A 69 14.16 -12.63 -3.74
C ILE A 69 14.13 -11.62 -2.60
N ALA A 70 13.14 -10.73 -2.62
CA ALA A 70 12.97 -9.72 -1.60
C ALA A 70 11.54 -9.69 -1.06
N ARG A 71 11.42 -9.28 0.21
CA ARG A 71 10.17 -9.08 0.94
C ARG A 71 10.23 -7.73 1.63
N GLU A 72 9.14 -6.99 1.58
CA GLU A 72 8.99 -5.74 2.32
C GLU A 72 7.98 -5.94 3.45
N ALA A 73 8.31 -5.46 4.65
CA ALA A 73 7.40 -5.32 5.76
C ALA A 73 7.24 -3.84 6.08
N LYS A 74 6.01 -3.34 5.99
CA LYS A 74 5.66 -1.95 6.30
C LYS A 74 4.76 -1.92 7.52
N ALA A 75 5.16 -1.18 8.56
CA ALA A 75 4.39 -1.09 9.81
C ALA A 75 2.93 -0.71 9.52
N LEU A 76 1.98 -1.52 9.97
CA LEU A 76 0.54 -1.27 9.91
C LEU A 76 0.19 -0.28 11.03
N LEU A 77 -0.52 0.78 10.69
CA LEU A 77 -0.95 1.79 11.65
C LEU A 77 -2.47 1.78 11.78
N SER A 78 -2.96 2.33 12.88
CA SER A 78 -4.36 2.64 13.08
C SER A 78 -4.91 3.48 11.93
N SER A 79 -6.16 3.22 11.56
CA SER A 79 -6.88 4.04 10.59
C SER A 79 -6.97 5.48 11.09
N GLY A 80 -6.69 6.45 10.22
CA GLY A 80 -6.88 7.87 10.55
C GLY A 80 -8.34 8.19 10.87
N TRP A 81 -9.28 7.49 10.22
CA TRP A 81 -10.71 7.61 10.51
C TRP A 81 -11.05 7.12 11.92
N ASP A 82 -10.57 5.93 12.29
CA ASP A 82 -10.83 5.39 13.62
C ASP A 82 -10.13 6.23 14.70
N TRP A 83 -8.92 6.75 14.43
CA TRP A 83 -8.25 7.71 15.32
C TRP A 83 -9.09 8.98 15.53
N ALA A 84 -9.56 9.61 14.44
CA ALA A 84 -10.40 10.80 14.51
C ALA A 84 -11.75 10.55 15.22
N ALA A 85 -12.28 9.33 15.12
CA ALA A 85 -13.48 8.88 15.81
C ALA A 85 -13.24 8.47 17.28
N GLY A 86 -12.03 8.66 17.83
CA GLY A 86 -11.70 8.30 19.22
C GLY A 86 -11.48 6.79 19.46
N ASN A 87 -11.28 6.01 18.39
CA ASN A 87 -11.11 4.55 18.42
C ASN A 87 -9.74 4.10 17.87
N PRO A 88 -8.59 4.67 18.30
CA PRO A 88 -7.29 4.38 17.71
C PRO A 88 -6.83 2.92 17.86
N GLY A 89 -7.40 2.16 18.80
CA GLY A 89 -7.10 0.74 19.02
C GLY A 89 -7.90 -0.23 18.16
N ARG A 90 -8.79 0.25 17.28
CA ARG A 90 -9.59 -0.62 16.43
C ARG A 90 -8.68 -1.42 15.48
N ALA A 91 -8.85 -2.73 15.48
CA ALA A 91 -8.08 -3.62 14.62
C ALA A 91 -8.31 -3.27 13.14
N SER A 92 -7.22 -3.29 12.36
CA SER A 92 -7.31 -3.08 10.92
C SER A 92 -8.15 -4.18 10.27
N ARG A 93 -8.98 -3.80 9.30
CA ARG A 93 -9.78 -4.70 8.47
C ARG A 93 -9.11 -4.98 7.12
N LEU A 94 -7.80 -4.73 7.02
CA LEU A 94 -7.06 -4.85 5.77
C LEU A 94 -7.09 -6.30 5.25
N ASP A 95 -6.83 -7.30 6.09
CA ASP A 95 -6.90 -8.69 5.65
C ASP A 95 -8.29 -9.11 5.19
N ASP A 96 -9.35 -8.58 5.82
CA ASP A 96 -10.74 -8.82 5.39
C ASP A 96 -10.96 -8.28 3.97
N ALA A 97 -10.42 -7.09 3.66
CA ALA A 97 -10.53 -6.49 2.33
C ALA A 97 -9.67 -7.23 1.28
N LEU A 98 -8.46 -7.65 1.66
CA LEU A 98 -7.54 -8.36 0.76
C LEU A 98 -8.05 -9.76 0.39
N ASN A 99 -8.76 -10.43 1.30
CA ASN A 99 -9.24 -11.80 1.12
C ASN A 99 -10.77 -11.88 0.93
N GLY A 100 -11.42 -10.76 0.63
CA GLY A 100 -12.87 -10.71 0.39
C GLY A 100 -13.29 -11.52 -0.84
N GLU A 101 -14.55 -11.98 -0.85
CA GLU A 101 -15.12 -12.82 -1.92
C GLU A 101 -15.06 -12.18 -3.31
N THR A 102 -15.08 -10.85 -3.38
CA THR A 102 -15.06 -10.06 -4.60
C THR A 102 -13.66 -9.57 -4.98
N SER A 103 -12.64 -9.89 -4.18
CA SER A 103 -11.25 -9.52 -4.39
C SER A 103 -10.49 -10.70 -5.01
N ALA A 104 -9.42 -10.42 -5.76
CA ALA A 104 -8.46 -11.44 -6.19
C ALA A 104 -7.24 -11.39 -5.24
N PRO A 105 -7.12 -12.30 -4.26
CA PRO A 105 -6.08 -12.19 -3.24
C PRO A 105 -4.69 -12.34 -3.86
N ASP A 106 -3.78 -11.41 -3.55
CA ASP A 106 -2.37 -11.56 -3.88
C ASP A 106 -1.73 -12.52 -2.85
N PRO A 107 -1.27 -13.73 -3.27
CA PRO A 107 -0.72 -14.72 -2.36
C PRO A 107 0.56 -14.28 -1.64
N PHE A 108 1.16 -13.17 -2.07
CA PHE A 108 2.36 -12.62 -1.45
C PHE A 108 2.09 -11.37 -0.61
N LEU A 109 0.83 -10.93 -0.47
CA LEU A 109 0.43 -9.77 0.32
C LEU A 109 -0.47 -10.20 1.49
N HIS A 110 -0.03 -9.94 2.71
CA HIS A 110 -0.80 -10.24 3.92
C HIS A 110 -0.39 -9.30 5.06
N THR A 111 -1.15 -9.27 6.15
CA THR A 111 -0.64 -8.73 7.41
C THR A 111 -0.09 -9.81 8.33
N ASP A 112 0.99 -9.49 9.04
CA ASP A 112 1.53 -10.32 10.11
C ASP A 112 2.17 -9.42 11.18
N ARG A 113 1.86 -9.69 12.46
CA ARG A 113 2.41 -9.00 13.65
C ARG A 113 2.47 -7.47 13.55
N GLY A 114 1.42 -6.84 13.01
CA GLY A 114 1.36 -5.39 12.87
C GLY A 114 2.18 -4.83 11.69
N PHE A 115 2.51 -5.67 10.71
CA PHE A 115 3.14 -5.26 9.45
C PHE A 115 2.30 -5.73 8.27
N VAL A 116 2.25 -4.92 7.22
CA VAL A 116 1.87 -5.38 5.88
C VAL A 116 3.11 -5.96 5.23
N VAL A 117 3.10 -7.27 4.97
CA VAL A 117 4.19 -8.00 4.35
C VAL A 117 3.86 -8.25 2.90
N ARG A 118 4.80 -7.94 2.00
CA ARG A 118 4.60 -8.08 0.56
C ARG A 118 5.84 -8.55 -0.19
N ARG A 119 5.65 -9.24 -1.32
CA ARG A 119 6.71 -9.44 -2.31
C ARG A 119 7.04 -8.11 -2.98
N ILE A 120 8.34 -7.84 -3.11
CA ILE A 120 8.86 -6.81 -4.03
C ILE A 120 9.79 -7.50 -5.03
N ALA A 121 9.68 -7.10 -6.30
CA ALA A 121 10.46 -7.64 -7.39
C ALA A 121 10.46 -6.64 -8.56
N ALA A 122 11.39 -6.78 -9.49
CA ALA A 122 11.52 -5.88 -10.64
C ALA A 122 10.27 -5.86 -11.56
N ASP A 123 9.46 -6.93 -11.54
CA ASP A 123 8.18 -7.04 -12.25
C ASP A 123 7.00 -6.44 -11.48
N THR A 124 7.18 -6.16 -10.18
CA THR A 124 6.20 -5.46 -9.34
C THR A 124 6.42 -3.97 -9.45
N ARG A 125 5.57 -3.28 -10.22
CA ARG A 125 5.68 -1.83 -10.42
C ARG A 125 4.69 -1.08 -9.54
N LYS A 126 5.19 -0.09 -8.79
CA LYS A 126 4.35 0.91 -8.13
C LYS A 126 3.93 1.94 -9.17
N LEU A 127 2.66 2.36 -9.11
CA LEU A 127 2.21 3.56 -9.80
C LEU A 127 2.80 4.76 -9.04
N GLU A 128 3.89 5.30 -9.58
CA GLU A 128 4.53 6.51 -9.05
C GLU A 128 4.02 7.71 -9.81
N ARG A 129 3.79 8.82 -9.07
CA ARG A 129 3.50 10.13 -9.67
C ARG A 129 4.80 10.73 -10.20
N ASP A 130 5.28 10.18 -11.31
CA ASP A 130 6.43 10.67 -12.07
C ASP A 130 6.01 11.53 -13.27
N SER A 131 6.98 11.97 -14.07
CA SER A 131 6.72 12.85 -15.23
C SER A 131 5.84 12.21 -16.31
N ASP A 132 5.66 10.88 -16.29
CA ASP A 132 4.81 10.13 -17.22
C ASP A 132 3.52 9.65 -16.55
N PHE A 133 3.23 10.10 -15.33
CA PHE A 133 2.06 9.66 -14.59
C PHE A 133 0.75 9.97 -15.32
N ASP A 134 0.63 11.15 -15.91
CA ASP A 134 -0.57 11.54 -16.66
C ASP A 134 -0.75 10.69 -17.92
N GLY A 135 0.35 10.25 -18.56
CA GLY A 135 0.32 9.30 -19.67
C GLY A 135 -0.07 7.88 -19.24
N LYS A 136 0.28 7.49 -18.00
CA LYS A 136 -0.09 6.21 -17.39
C LYS A 136 -1.53 6.19 -16.88
N LEU A 137 -2.10 7.35 -16.56
CA LEU A 137 -3.47 7.51 -16.08
C LEU A 137 -4.48 7.58 -17.24
N ASP A 138 -4.57 6.49 -18.01
CA ASP A 138 -5.67 6.38 -18.96
C ASP A 138 -7.02 6.14 -18.26
N THR A 139 -8.11 6.46 -18.95
CA THR A 139 -9.47 6.29 -18.41
C THR A 139 -9.79 4.83 -18.07
N ARG A 140 -9.14 3.85 -18.71
CA ARG A 140 -9.35 2.43 -18.44
C ARG A 140 -8.71 2.03 -17.11
N LEU A 141 -7.50 2.51 -16.82
CA LEU A 141 -6.85 2.30 -15.54
C LEU A 141 -7.69 2.91 -14.41
N MET A 142 -8.15 4.15 -14.57
CA MET A 142 -9.02 4.80 -13.57
C MET A 142 -10.33 4.02 -13.35
N ARG A 143 -10.95 3.54 -14.43
CA ARG A 143 -12.14 2.69 -14.34
C ARG A 143 -11.85 1.38 -13.63
N ALA A 144 -10.72 0.74 -13.90
CA ALA A 144 -10.32 -0.51 -13.24
C ALA A 144 -10.05 -0.30 -11.75
N MET A 145 -9.36 0.78 -11.38
CA MET A 145 -9.14 1.16 -9.97
C MET A 145 -10.46 1.43 -9.25
N GLY A 146 -11.37 2.19 -9.87
CA GLY A 146 -12.70 2.44 -9.29
C GLY A 146 -13.54 1.18 -9.16
N PHE A 147 -13.46 0.26 -10.14
CA PHE A 147 -14.12 -1.03 -10.08
C PHE A 147 -13.62 -1.88 -8.90
N GLU A 148 -12.30 -1.95 -8.70
CA GLU A 148 -11.71 -2.69 -7.58
C GLU A 148 -12.15 -2.12 -6.22
N ILE A 149 -12.13 -0.80 -6.06
CA ILE A 149 -12.63 -0.14 -4.83
C ILE A 149 -14.11 -0.47 -4.61
N GLY A 150 -14.93 -0.42 -5.67
CA GLY A 150 -16.33 -0.81 -5.64
C GLY A 150 -16.52 -2.27 -5.21
N SER A 151 -15.71 -3.18 -5.73
CA SER A 151 -15.70 -4.61 -5.37
C SER A 151 -15.39 -4.81 -3.90
N ILE A 152 -14.38 -4.13 -3.35
CA ILE A 152 -14.04 -4.19 -1.92
C ILE A 152 -15.24 -3.79 -1.07
N HIS A 153 -15.94 -2.71 -1.42
CA HIS A 153 -17.14 -2.29 -0.69
C HIS A 153 -18.33 -3.24 -0.89
N ALA A 154 -18.52 -3.79 -2.09
CA ALA A 154 -19.59 -4.73 -2.40
C ALA A 154 -19.44 -6.08 -1.67
N SER A 155 -18.23 -6.44 -1.22
CA SER A 155 -17.98 -7.62 -0.37
C SER A 155 -18.79 -7.59 0.94
N THR A 156 -19.21 -6.40 1.39
CA THR A 156 -20.05 -6.24 2.59
C THR A 156 -21.52 -6.38 2.22
N SER A 157 -22.01 -7.63 2.21
CA SER A 157 -23.37 -7.99 1.78
C SER A 157 -24.49 -7.17 2.45
N GLN A 158 -24.31 -6.79 3.71
CA GLN A 158 -25.28 -6.03 4.50
C GLN A 158 -25.44 -4.57 4.04
N LEU A 159 -24.38 -3.96 3.50
CA LEU A 159 -24.37 -2.55 3.10
C LEU A 159 -24.53 -2.35 1.60
N ARG A 160 -24.30 -3.39 0.78
CA ARG A 160 -24.34 -3.32 -0.68
C ARG A 160 -25.60 -2.63 -1.20
N GLN A 161 -26.79 -3.05 -0.77
CA GLN A 161 -28.03 -2.47 -1.29
C GLN A 161 -28.23 -1.02 -0.84
N ALA A 162 -27.86 -0.70 0.40
CA ALA A 162 -27.93 0.67 0.91
C ALA A 162 -26.99 1.60 0.13
N MET A 163 -25.78 1.13 -0.19
CA MET A 163 -24.82 1.87 -1.02
C MET A 163 -25.33 2.08 -2.44
N LEU A 164 -25.88 1.06 -3.08
CA LEU A 164 -26.45 1.20 -4.43
C LEU A 164 -27.62 2.20 -4.44
N ASN A 165 -28.54 2.11 -3.48
CA ASN A 165 -29.65 3.04 -3.35
C ASN A 165 -29.20 4.49 -3.08
N ASP A 166 -28.11 4.67 -2.33
CA ASP A 166 -27.51 5.99 -2.10
C ASP A 166 -26.88 6.55 -3.37
N LEU A 167 -26.14 5.73 -4.11
CA LEU A 167 -25.51 6.10 -5.38
C LEU A 167 -26.55 6.51 -6.44
N GLU A 168 -27.67 5.80 -6.53
CA GLU A 168 -28.78 6.13 -7.45
C GLU A 168 -29.40 7.52 -7.19
N ARG A 169 -29.30 8.02 -5.96
CA ARG A 169 -29.84 9.34 -5.57
C ARG A 169 -28.84 10.48 -5.77
N ARG A 170 -27.56 10.18 -6.03
CA ARG A 170 -26.52 11.21 -6.19
C ARG A 170 -26.48 11.69 -7.63
N ASP A 171 -26.27 12.99 -7.79
CA ASP A 171 -25.96 13.58 -9.08
C ASP A 171 -24.60 13.05 -9.61
N ALA A 172 -24.47 12.92 -10.94
CA ALA A 172 -23.24 12.44 -11.57
C ALA A 172 -22.01 13.33 -11.27
N GLY A 173 -22.21 14.63 -11.05
CA GLY A 173 -21.19 15.60 -10.66
C GLY A 173 -20.83 15.59 -9.17
N CYS A 174 -21.65 14.96 -8.31
CA CYS A 174 -21.50 15.00 -6.86
C CYS A 174 -20.10 14.58 -6.39
N LEU A 175 -19.53 13.52 -6.98
CA LEU A 175 -18.20 13.04 -6.62
C LEU A 175 -17.10 14.06 -6.98
N TYR A 176 -17.20 14.67 -8.17
CA TYR A 176 -16.23 15.65 -8.64
C TYR A 176 -16.27 16.92 -7.78
N ASP A 177 -17.47 17.41 -7.50
CA ASP A 177 -17.67 18.62 -6.68
C ASP A 177 -17.22 18.39 -5.24
N THR A 178 -17.54 17.23 -4.68
CA THR A 178 -17.07 16.85 -3.33
C THR A 178 -15.55 16.74 -3.31
N ALA A 179 -14.93 16.09 -4.30
CA ALA A 179 -13.47 15.97 -4.36
C ALA A 179 -12.78 17.33 -4.44
N LYS A 180 -13.31 18.27 -5.23
CA LYS A 180 -12.80 19.65 -5.29
C LYS A 180 -12.92 20.38 -3.95
N ALA A 181 -14.08 20.28 -3.31
CA ALA A 181 -14.32 20.90 -2.02
C ALA A 181 -13.38 20.32 -0.94
N THR A 182 -13.21 19.00 -0.90
CA THR A 182 -12.27 18.34 0.01
C THR A 182 -10.83 18.74 -0.26
N ALA A 183 -10.40 18.82 -1.52
CA ALA A 183 -9.05 19.26 -1.87
C ALA A 183 -8.78 20.69 -1.37
N SER A 184 -9.70 21.62 -1.63
CA SER A 184 -9.58 23.01 -1.15
C SER A 184 -9.57 23.11 0.38
N ALA A 185 -10.36 22.28 1.08
CA ALA A 185 -10.36 22.23 2.53
C ALA A 185 -9.00 21.73 3.09
N VAL A 186 -8.44 20.68 2.49
CA VAL A 186 -7.13 20.14 2.88
C VAL A 186 -6.00 21.13 2.61
N GLU A 187 -6.04 21.85 1.49
CA GLU A 187 -5.05 22.89 1.17
C GLU A 187 -5.09 24.06 2.16
N THR A 188 -6.31 24.48 2.54
CA THR A 188 -6.51 25.52 3.56
C THR A 188 -5.96 25.08 4.91
N ASP A 189 -6.35 23.88 5.38
CA ASP A 189 -5.87 23.29 6.64
C ASP A 189 -4.34 23.19 6.68
N PHE A 190 -3.73 22.74 5.57
CA PHE A 190 -2.27 22.67 5.46
C PHE A 190 -1.60 24.06 5.51
N ALA A 191 -2.19 25.07 4.87
CA ALA A 191 -1.67 26.44 4.91
C ALA A 191 -1.74 27.02 6.33
N GLU A 192 -2.84 26.82 7.05
CA GLU A 192 -3.02 27.23 8.44
C GLU A 192 -2.01 26.53 9.38
N TRP A 193 -1.85 25.23 9.23
CA TRP A 193 -0.87 24.45 9.99
C TRP A 193 0.56 24.92 9.72
N SER A 194 0.91 25.15 8.45
CA SER A 194 2.26 25.58 8.05
C SER A 194 2.57 26.98 8.59
N ALA A 195 1.59 27.88 8.60
CA ALA A 195 1.75 29.22 9.16
C ALA A 195 1.85 29.21 10.70
N SER A 196 1.21 28.26 11.37
CA SER A 196 1.22 28.12 12.82
C SER A 196 2.46 27.39 13.38
N ASN A 197 3.20 26.67 12.52
CA ASN A 197 4.41 25.91 12.88
C ASN A 197 5.69 26.45 12.20
N ALA A 198 5.64 27.63 11.59
CA ALA A 198 6.78 28.39 11.10
C ALA A 198 7.26 29.41 12.15
#